data_AF-A0A261AGR2-F1
#
_entry.id   AF-A0A261AGR2-F1
#
_cell.length_a   1.000
_cell.length_b   1.000
_cell.length_c   1.000
_cell.angle_alpha   90.00
_cell.angle_beta   90.00
_cell.angle_gamma   90.00
#
_symmetry.space_group_name_H-M   'P 1'
#
loop_
_entity.id
_entity.type
_entity.pdbx_description
1 polymer ?
#
loop_
_entity_poly.entity_id
_entity_poly.type
_entity_poly.pdbx_seq_one_letter_code
_entity_poly.pdbx_strand_id
1 'polypeptide(L)'
;MKAKPKPVFFNKNLSAIEWKNLIKGEKFENCVSVYPDLLKRLDEEKSILLKFDLSSKDTNVDDGHQWSFYDATTHFRHKPKYKRVTIDGVWYRNTQSTDYKNTSFRKETIVIDQICFVHYFLADGSYIEPMRRRKAKIADREADKIRSFLENRTITEAWDLAKAEGMNVTRLQVRNLARRVETVIKEPAGCPKKNLPVVEEFNLTRLLATLLARK
;
A
#
# COMPACT_ATOMS: atom_id res chain seq x y z
N MET A 1 -8.32 44.98 -11.37
CA MET A 1 -8.54 43.66 -10.73
C MET A 1 -7.19 42.96 -10.64
N LYS A 2 -6.67 42.68 -9.44
CA LYS A 2 -5.42 41.90 -9.31
C LYS A 2 -5.71 40.47 -9.72
N ALA A 3 -5.02 39.96 -10.74
CA ALA A 3 -5.12 38.55 -11.12
C ALA A 3 -4.85 37.69 -9.88
N LYS A 4 -5.74 36.72 -9.60
CA LYS A 4 -5.45 35.70 -8.58
C LYS A 4 -4.12 35.05 -8.97
N PRO A 5 -3.16 34.91 -8.04
CA PRO A 5 -1.91 34.24 -8.34
C PRO A 5 -2.23 32.86 -8.92
N LYS A 6 -1.60 32.52 -10.05
CA LYS A 6 -1.75 31.20 -10.64
C LYS A 6 -1.35 30.16 -9.57
N PRO A 7 -2.15 29.11 -9.35
CA PRO A 7 -1.75 28.04 -8.44
C PRO A 7 -0.39 27.50 -8.87
N VAL A 8 0.55 27.43 -7.93
CA VAL A 8 1.85 26.80 -8.15
C VAL A 8 1.63 25.30 -8.02
N PHE A 9 1.71 24.60 -9.14
CA PHE A 9 1.58 23.15 -9.19
C PHE A 9 2.95 22.50 -9.04
N PHE A 10 3.05 21.54 -8.13
CA PHE A 10 4.26 20.72 -7.96
C PHE A 10 4.06 19.37 -8.66
N ASN A 11 3.95 19.35 -9.98
CA ASN A 11 3.77 18.14 -10.78
C ASN A 11 5.07 17.32 -10.98
N LYS A 12 6.05 17.52 -10.11
CA LYS A 12 7.38 16.91 -10.17
C LYS A 12 7.91 16.69 -8.76
N ASN A 13 8.90 15.83 -8.62
CA ASN A 13 9.63 15.71 -7.37
C ASN A 13 10.27 17.07 -6.98
N LEU A 14 10.15 17.42 -5.72
CA LEU A 14 10.68 18.64 -5.12
C LEU A 14 12.19 18.55 -4.96
N SER A 15 12.85 19.65 -5.28
CA SER A 15 14.24 19.92 -4.94
C SER A 15 14.41 20.13 -3.43
N ALA A 16 15.65 20.09 -2.95
CA ALA A 16 15.97 20.35 -1.56
C ALA A 16 15.50 21.74 -1.08
N ILE A 17 15.59 22.76 -1.96
CA ILE A 17 15.16 24.12 -1.66
C ILE A 17 13.63 24.19 -1.58
N GLU A 18 12.92 23.54 -2.50
CA GLU A 18 11.45 23.49 -2.47
C GLU A 18 10.95 22.79 -1.20
N TRP A 19 11.54 21.64 -0.82
CA TRP A 19 11.24 20.98 0.46
C TRP A 19 11.42 21.91 1.65
N LYS A 20 12.58 22.57 1.75
CA LYS A 20 12.88 23.53 2.81
C LYS A 20 11.84 24.64 2.89
N ASN A 21 11.50 25.24 1.76
CA ASN A 21 10.58 26.38 1.69
C ASN A 21 9.14 25.98 2.05
N LEU A 22 8.69 24.81 1.60
CA LEU A 22 7.34 24.31 1.88
C LEU A 22 7.19 23.91 3.36
N ILE A 23 8.21 23.29 3.94
CA ILE A 23 8.22 22.90 5.36
C ILE A 23 8.23 24.16 6.25
N LYS A 24 9.16 25.10 6.01
CA LYS A 24 9.25 26.35 6.80
C LYS A 24 8.05 27.27 6.60
N GLY A 25 7.47 27.27 5.40
CA GLY A 25 6.29 28.05 5.07
C GLY A 25 4.97 27.42 5.51
N GLU A 26 5.02 26.33 6.28
CA GLU A 26 3.87 25.57 6.80
C GLU A 26 2.82 25.25 5.73
N LYS A 27 3.28 24.86 4.53
CA LYS A 27 2.39 24.61 3.37
C LYS A 27 1.75 23.23 3.38
N PHE A 28 2.11 22.37 4.34
CA PHE A 28 1.57 21.03 4.46
C PHE A 28 0.31 21.01 5.34
N GLU A 29 -0.75 20.41 4.82
CA GLU A 29 -2.00 20.18 5.54
C GLU A 29 -1.81 19.06 6.58
N ASN A 30 -2.23 19.29 7.84
CA ASN A 30 -2.22 18.25 8.86
C ASN A 30 -3.23 17.16 8.48
N CYS A 31 -2.79 15.90 8.47
CA CYS A 31 -3.62 14.78 8.10
C CYS A 31 -3.38 13.59 9.05
N VAL A 32 -4.46 12.89 9.41
CA VAL A 32 -4.39 11.67 10.23
C VAL A 32 -4.35 10.43 9.34
N SER A 33 -5.09 10.44 8.23
CA SER A 33 -5.22 9.32 7.31
C SER A 33 -5.55 9.80 5.91
N VAL A 34 -5.01 9.13 4.90
CA VAL A 34 -5.32 9.42 3.50
C VAL A 34 -6.58 8.66 3.09
N TYR A 35 -7.62 9.40 2.72
CA TYR A 35 -8.87 8.84 2.19
C TYR A 35 -8.95 9.05 0.67
N PRO A 36 -9.71 8.22 -0.07
CA PRO A 36 -9.80 8.36 -1.52
C PRO A 36 -10.27 9.75 -1.98
N ASP A 37 -11.24 10.34 -1.28
CA ASP A 37 -11.76 11.67 -1.62
C ASP A 37 -10.71 12.77 -1.48
N LEU A 38 -9.77 12.62 -0.54
CA LEU A 38 -8.63 13.54 -0.44
C LEU A 38 -7.78 13.47 -1.70
N LEU A 39 -7.49 12.27 -2.21
CA LEU A 39 -6.66 12.09 -3.40
C LEU A 39 -7.38 12.47 -4.69
N LYS A 40 -8.71 12.43 -4.75
CA LYS A 40 -9.49 12.94 -5.91
C LYS A 40 -9.23 14.42 -6.20
N ARG A 41 -8.87 15.20 -5.18
CA ARG A 41 -8.44 16.61 -5.35
C ARG A 41 -7.27 16.75 -6.33
N LEU A 42 -6.47 15.70 -6.56
CA LEU A 42 -5.35 15.73 -7.51
C LEU A 42 -5.78 16.03 -8.95
N ASP A 43 -6.99 15.68 -9.36
CA ASP A 43 -7.45 15.98 -10.72
C ASP A 43 -7.55 17.49 -10.97
N GLU A 44 -7.87 18.27 -9.93
CA GLU A 44 -8.00 19.72 -9.96
C GLU A 44 -6.71 20.42 -9.50
N GLU A 45 -6.18 19.99 -8.35
CA GLU A 45 -5.05 20.63 -7.67
C GLU A 45 -3.68 20.18 -8.20
N LYS A 46 -3.61 19.07 -8.94
CA LYS A 46 -2.40 18.42 -9.50
C LYS A 46 -1.32 18.00 -8.51
N SER A 47 -1.29 18.58 -7.32
CA SER A 47 -0.38 18.26 -6.22
C SER A 47 -1.04 18.53 -4.87
N ILE A 48 -0.80 17.67 -3.89
CA ILE A 48 -1.28 17.80 -2.51
C ILE A 48 -0.10 17.63 -1.56
N LEU A 49 0.00 18.50 -0.55
CA LEU A 49 1.05 18.51 0.46
C LEU A 49 0.43 18.18 1.82
N LEU A 50 0.79 17.03 2.39
CA LEU A 50 0.28 16.55 3.68
C LEU A 50 1.41 16.34 4.70
N LYS A 51 1.11 16.53 5.98
CA LYS A 51 1.98 16.12 7.08
C LYS A 51 1.24 15.25 8.09
N PHE A 52 1.94 14.25 8.63
CA PHE A 52 1.43 13.28 9.58
C PHE A 52 2.35 13.23 10.79
N ASP A 53 1.77 13.24 11.99
CA ASP A 53 2.51 12.91 13.21
C ASP A 53 2.70 11.40 13.27
N LEU A 54 3.95 10.96 13.27
CA LEU A 54 4.29 9.55 13.43
C LEU A 54 4.21 9.19 14.91
N SER A 55 3.07 8.64 15.32
CA SER A 55 2.91 8.05 16.65
C SER A 55 3.70 6.74 16.83
N SER A 56 4.24 6.18 15.74
CA SER A 56 5.05 4.96 15.70
C SER A 56 6.16 5.09 14.66
N LYS A 57 7.17 4.21 14.70
CA LYS A 57 8.28 4.18 13.73
C LYS A 57 7.85 3.87 12.27
N ASP A 58 6.57 3.61 12.00
CA ASP A 58 6.14 3.30 10.64
C ASP A 58 6.04 4.58 9.80
N THR A 59 7.03 4.78 8.95
CA THR A 59 7.13 5.94 8.07
C THR A 59 6.21 5.86 6.84
N ASN A 60 5.43 4.77 6.71
CA ASN A 60 4.61 4.52 5.54
C ASN A 60 3.17 4.96 5.77
N VAL A 61 2.77 6.02 5.09
CA VAL A 61 1.38 6.43 5.01
C VAL A 61 0.61 5.42 4.16
N ASP A 62 -0.43 4.81 4.75
CA ASP A 62 -1.37 3.97 4.01
C ASP A 62 -2.38 4.85 3.26
N ASP A 63 -2.28 4.80 1.95
CA ASP A 63 -3.16 5.51 1.01
C ASP A 63 -3.94 4.52 0.12
N GLY A 64 -3.77 3.20 0.32
CA GLY A 64 -4.39 2.16 -0.48
C GLY A 64 -3.72 1.86 -1.82
N HIS A 65 -2.67 2.59 -2.18
CA HIS A 65 -1.96 2.47 -3.46
C HIS A 65 -0.85 1.43 -3.45
N GLN A 66 -0.44 1.00 -4.64
CA GLN A 66 0.60 -0.02 -4.79
C GLN A 66 1.94 0.60 -5.20
N TRP A 67 2.72 0.97 -4.20
CA TRP A 67 4.05 1.57 -4.38
C TRP A 67 5.18 0.55 -4.62
N SER A 68 4.93 -0.73 -4.33
CA SER A 68 5.86 -1.81 -4.62
C SER A 68 5.13 -3.08 -5.07
N PHE A 69 5.75 -3.81 -5.98
CA PHE A 69 5.25 -5.07 -6.51
C PHE A 69 6.41 -5.95 -6.93
N TYR A 70 6.26 -7.25 -6.75
CA TYR A 70 7.16 -8.23 -7.33
C TYR A 70 6.29 -9.25 -8.05
N ASP A 71 6.56 -9.42 -9.33
CA ASP A 71 5.99 -10.48 -10.14
C ASP A 71 6.95 -11.66 -10.12
N ALA A 72 6.52 -12.77 -9.52
CA ALA A 72 7.34 -13.97 -9.42
C ALA A 72 7.53 -14.66 -10.77
N THR A 73 6.58 -14.52 -11.70
CA THR A 73 6.62 -15.19 -13.01
C THR A 73 7.63 -14.51 -13.94
N THR A 74 7.61 -13.19 -13.98
CA THR A 74 8.50 -12.38 -14.84
C THR A 74 9.78 -11.94 -14.13
N HIS A 75 9.88 -12.20 -12.81
CA HIS A 75 10.91 -11.66 -11.91
C HIS A 75 11.00 -10.12 -11.92
N PHE A 76 9.98 -9.44 -12.44
CA PHE A 76 9.92 -7.99 -12.48
C PHE A 76 9.67 -7.42 -11.08
N ARG A 77 10.39 -6.34 -10.73
CA ARG A 77 10.25 -5.67 -9.43
C ARG A 77 9.98 -4.19 -9.59
N HIS A 78 8.75 -3.79 -9.30
CA HIS A 78 8.36 -2.40 -9.08
C HIS A 78 8.73 -1.97 -7.65
N LYS A 79 9.51 -0.91 -7.50
CA LYS A 79 9.95 -0.43 -6.18
C LYS A 79 10.14 1.08 -6.15
N PRO A 80 9.98 1.72 -4.97
CA PRO A 80 10.36 3.11 -4.78
C PRO A 80 11.84 3.36 -5.06
N LYS A 81 12.16 4.60 -5.44
CA LYS A 81 13.53 5.12 -5.56
C LYS A 81 13.86 5.91 -4.30
N TYR A 82 15.07 5.74 -3.79
CA TYR A 82 15.54 6.46 -2.61
C TYR A 82 16.58 7.50 -3.01
N LYS A 83 16.34 8.76 -2.65
CA LYS A 83 17.28 9.86 -2.86
C LYS A 83 17.65 10.51 -1.54
N ARG A 84 18.81 11.15 -1.49
CA ARG A 84 19.21 12.01 -0.37
C ARG A 84 18.79 13.44 -0.69
N VAL A 85 18.19 14.11 0.28
CA VAL A 85 17.88 15.55 0.23
C VAL A 85 18.50 16.19 1.46
N THR A 86 19.19 17.31 1.29
CA THR A 86 19.80 18.05 2.39
C THR A 86 18.95 19.28 2.70
N ILE A 87 18.41 19.37 3.92
CA ILE A 87 17.61 20.50 4.39
C ILE A 87 18.33 21.07 5.60
N ASP A 88 18.71 22.36 5.53
CA ASP A 88 19.45 23.06 6.58
C ASP A 88 20.70 22.31 7.06
N GLY A 89 21.47 21.74 6.12
CA GLY A 89 22.71 21.01 6.41
C GLY A 89 22.52 19.58 6.88
N VAL A 90 21.30 19.15 7.21
CA VAL A 90 20.98 17.78 7.61
C VAL A 90 20.49 16.97 6.42
N TRP A 91 21.03 15.76 6.23
CA TRP A 91 20.57 14.87 5.17
C TRP A 91 19.35 14.06 5.64
N TYR A 92 18.35 13.97 4.77
CA TYR A 92 17.16 13.14 4.94
C TYR A 92 17.01 12.18 3.77
N ARG A 93 16.35 11.05 4.02
CA ARG A 93 15.93 10.11 2.96
C ARG A 93 14.62 10.59 2.35
N ASN A 94 14.65 10.90 1.06
CA ASN A 94 13.47 11.10 0.24
C ASN A 94 13.10 9.77 -0.44
N THR A 95 11.91 9.26 -0.16
CA THR A 95 11.36 8.06 -0.80
C THR A 95 10.42 8.46 -1.93
N GLN A 96 10.83 8.26 -3.17
CA GLN A 96 10.07 8.60 -4.38
C GLN A 96 9.38 7.36 -4.92
N SER A 97 8.05 7.40 -4.97
CA SER A 97 7.19 6.29 -5.35
C SER A 97 6.34 6.66 -6.56
N THR A 98 6.09 5.68 -7.41
CA THR A 98 5.16 5.76 -8.54
C THR A 98 4.15 4.64 -8.35
N ASP A 99 2.86 4.90 -8.55
CA ASP A 99 1.86 3.86 -8.41
C ASP A 99 2.04 2.81 -9.53
N TYR A 100 1.90 1.54 -9.19
CA TYR A 100 2.10 0.43 -10.13
C TYR A 100 1.04 0.40 -11.24
N LYS A 101 -0.21 0.75 -10.92
CA LYS A 101 -1.34 0.72 -11.86
C LYS A 101 -1.59 2.08 -12.52
N ASN A 102 -1.13 3.18 -11.91
CA ASN A 102 -1.22 4.52 -12.44
C ASN A 102 0.16 5.21 -12.40
N THR A 103 0.91 5.12 -13.50
CA THR A 103 2.26 5.69 -13.61
C THR A 103 2.31 7.21 -13.55
N SER A 104 1.17 7.86 -13.81
CA SER A 104 0.98 9.30 -13.68
C SER A 104 0.95 9.74 -12.23
N PHE A 105 0.46 8.88 -11.34
CA PHE A 105 0.35 9.17 -9.92
C PHE A 105 1.63 8.84 -9.16
N ARG A 106 2.16 9.85 -8.46
CA ARG A 106 3.42 9.78 -7.74
C ARG A 106 3.31 10.35 -6.34
N LYS A 107 4.21 9.88 -5.49
CA LYS A 107 4.34 10.31 -4.10
C LYS A 107 5.82 10.43 -3.76
N GLU A 108 6.18 11.46 -3.02
CA GLU A 108 7.46 11.47 -2.33
C GLU A 108 7.28 11.78 -0.84
N THR A 109 8.13 11.16 0.00
CA THR A 109 8.06 11.30 1.45
C THR A 109 9.41 11.62 2.06
N ILE A 110 9.41 12.50 3.06
CA ILE A 110 10.54 12.80 3.93
C ILE A 110 10.05 12.76 5.37
N VAL A 111 10.83 12.16 6.27
CA VAL A 111 10.55 12.15 7.71
C VAL A 111 11.58 13.01 8.43
N ILE A 112 11.11 13.97 9.22
CA ILE A 112 11.90 14.89 10.05
C ILE A 112 11.26 14.92 11.43
N ASP A 113 12.02 14.64 12.49
CA ASP A 113 11.58 14.75 13.89
C ASP A 113 10.20 14.12 14.19
N GLN A 114 9.99 12.88 13.73
CA GLN A 114 8.72 12.13 13.84
C GLN A 114 7.53 12.73 13.07
N ILE A 115 7.77 13.67 12.16
CA ILE A 115 6.76 14.18 11.23
C ILE A 115 7.06 13.62 9.85
N CYS A 116 6.07 12.95 9.25
CA CYS A 116 6.13 12.50 7.87
C CYS A 116 5.51 13.55 6.96
N PHE A 117 6.33 14.17 6.13
CA PHE A 117 5.89 15.07 5.07
C PHE A 117 5.70 14.28 3.79
N VAL A 118 4.56 14.46 3.15
CA VAL A 118 4.16 13.74 1.95
C VAL A 118 3.75 14.74 0.88
N HIS A 119 4.31 14.55 -0.31
CA HIS A 119 3.92 15.27 -1.50
C HIS A 119 3.35 14.27 -2.51
N TYR A 120 2.04 14.35 -2.74
CA TYR A 120 1.33 13.62 -3.78
C TYR A 120 1.22 14.49 -5.02
N PHE A 121 1.43 13.93 -6.21
CA PHE A 121 1.24 14.68 -7.44
C PHE A 121 0.93 13.79 -8.65
N LEU A 122 0.30 14.39 -9.65
CA LEU A 122 0.14 13.84 -10.98
C LEU A 122 1.25 14.40 -11.87
N ALA A 123 2.12 13.53 -12.39
CA ALA A 123 3.14 13.91 -13.37
C ALA A 123 2.50 14.34 -14.71
N ASP A 124 1.40 13.69 -15.06
CA ASP A 124 0.54 13.92 -16.22
C ASP A 124 -0.86 13.30 -15.94
N GLY A 125 -1.79 13.39 -16.90
CA GLY A 125 -3.05 12.65 -16.85
C GLY A 125 -3.99 12.96 -15.67
N SER A 126 -4.70 11.92 -15.23
CA SER A 126 -5.71 11.96 -14.17
C SER A 126 -5.41 10.95 -13.05
N TYR A 127 -5.97 11.22 -11.88
CA TYR A 127 -5.96 10.29 -10.77
C TYR A 127 -6.86 9.08 -11.08
N ILE A 128 -6.42 7.91 -10.63
CA ILE A 128 -7.16 6.66 -10.77
C ILE A 128 -7.18 6.00 -9.40
N GLU A 129 -8.38 5.95 -8.82
CA GLU A 129 -8.58 5.29 -7.53
C GLU A 129 -8.39 3.76 -7.66
N PRO A 130 -7.69 3.12 -6.71
CA PRO A 130 -7.51 1.67 -6.76
C PRO A 130 -8.82 0.94 -6.50
N MET A 131 -9.28 0.13 -7.48
CA MET A 131 -10.52 -0.68 -7.41
C MET A 131 -10.68 -1.52 -6.13
N ARG A 132 -9.58 -1.93 -5.50
CA ARG A 132 -9.58 -2.61 -4.21
C ARG A 132 -8.48 -2.01 -3.34
N ARG A 133 -8.87 -1.38 -2.24
CA ARG A 133 -7.92 -1.02 -1.19
C ARG A 133 -7.28 -2.29 -0.65
N ARG A 134 -5.96 -2.34 -0.71
CA ARG A 134 -5.21 -3.38 -0.01
C ARG A 134 -5.34 -3.13 1.49
N LYS A 135 -5.33 -4.21 2.25
CA LYS A 135 -5.22 -4.13 3.70
C LYS A 135 -3.90 -3.44 4.05
N ALA A 136 -3.96 -2.47 4.95
CA ALA A 136 -2.81 -1.77 5.51
C ALA A 136 -1.72 -2.76 5.93
N LYS A 137 -0.47 -2.35 5.79
CA LYS A 137 0.66 -3.06 6.42
C LYS A 137 0.45 -3.01 7.94
N ILE A 138 0.77 -4.10 8.63
CA ILE A 138 0.77 -4.11 10.10
C ILE A 138 1.87 -3.17 10.58
N ALA A 139 1.54 -2.26 11.50
CA ALA A 139 2.52 -1.36 12.10
C ALA A 139 3.55 -2.16 12.91
N ASP A 140 4.80 -1.71 12.99
CA ASP A 140 5.88 -2.49 13.62
C ASP A 140 5.54 -2.89 15.07
N ARG A 141 4.92 -2.00 15.85
CA ARG A 141 4.47 -2.29 17.23
C ARG A 141 3.40 -3.39 17.29
N GLU A 142 2.42 -3.36 16.40
CA GLU A 142 1.41 -4.41 16.30
C GLU A 142 2.05 -5.73 15.84
N ALA A 143 3.00 -5.66 14.90
CA ALA A 143 3.72 -6.82 14.41
C ALA A 143 4.54 -7.49 15.51
N ASP A 144 5.20 -6.71 16.37
CA ASP A 144 5.94 -7.21 17.54
C ASP A 144 4.98 -7.88 18.54
N LYS A 145 3.83 -7.27 18.82
CA LYS A 145 2.82 -7.86 19.71
C LYS A 145 2.26 -9.16 19.14
N ILE A 146 1.97 -9.23 17.84
CA ILE A 146 1.51 -10.46 17.18
C ILE A 146 2.57 -11.55 17.20
N ARG A 147 3.87 -11.20 17.10
CA ARG A 147 4.95 -12.19 17.27
C ARG A 147 4.95 -12.80 18.67
N SER A 148 4.65 -12.02 19.71
CA SER A 148 4.48 -12.56 21.08
C SER A 148 3.28 -13.52 21.18
N PHE A 149 2.19 -13.26 20.43
CA PHE A 149 1.05 -14.19 20.41
C PHE A 149 1.35 -15.50 19.71
N LEU A 150 2.28 -15.48 18.76
CA LEU A 150 2.73 -16.63 17.98
C LEU A 150 3.66 -17.57 18.75
N GLU A 151 4.20 -17.16 19.90
CA GLU A 151 5.06 -18.01 20.71
C GLU A 151 4.29 -19.21 21.26
N ASN A 152 4.72 -20.43 20.90
CA ASN A 152 4.11 -21.69 21.33
C ASN A 152 2.61 -21.82 21.00
N ARG A 153 2.14 -21.13 19.95
CA ARG A 153 0.75 -21.17 19.49
C ARG A 153 0.66 -21.39 17.99
N THR A 154 -0.53 -21.77 17.52
CA THR A 154 -0.82 -21.85 16.08
C THR A 154 -1.09 -20.47 15.48
N ILE A 155 -1.04 -20.38 14.15
CA ILE A 155 -1.41 -19.15 13.43
C ILE A 155 -2.87 -18.77 13.71
N THR A 156 -3.75 -19.77 13.84
CA THR A 156 -5.18 -19.57 14.09
C THR A 156 -5.40 -18.95 15.47
N GLU A 157 -4.79 -19.52 16.50
CA GLU A 157 -4.87 -19.02 17.89
C GLU A 157 -4.31 -17.60 18.02
N ALA A 158 -3.13 -17.33 17.43
CA ALA A 158 -2.53 -16.01 17.45
C ALA A 158 -3.37 -14.97 16.71
N TRP A 159 -4.06 -15.37 15.64
CA TRP A 159 -4.98 -14.51 14.90
C TRP A 159 -6.25 -14.21 15.71
N ASP A 160 -6.81 -15.20 16.40
CA ASP A 160 -7.98 -15.02 17.28
C ASP A 160 -7.64 -14.10 18.47
N LEU A 161 -6.46 -14.22 19.07
CA LEU A 161 -5.97 -13.31 20.11
C LEU A 161 -5.82 -11.87 19.60
N ALA A 162 -5.20 -11.70 18.43
CA ALA A 162 -5.07 -10.38 17.81
C ALA A 162 -6.45 -9.76 17.54
N LYS A 163 -7.44 -10.55 17.13
CA LYS A 163 -8.83 -10.11 16.96
C LYS A 163 -9.51 -9.75 18.27
N ALA A 164 -9.30 -10.54 19.32
CA ALA A 164 -9.85 -10.28 20.65
C ALA A 164 -9.33 -8.95 21.24
N GLU A 165 -8.10 -8.57 20.91
CA GLU A 165 -7.53 -7.27 21.30
C GLU A 165 -7.89 -6.10 20.35
N GLY A 166 -8.77 -6.33 19.38
CA GLY A 166 -9.21 -5.30 18.45
C GLY A 166 -8.22 -4.99 17.30
N MET A 167 -7.18 -5.79 17.12
CA MET A 167 -6.25 -5.59 15.99
C MET A 167 -6.90 -5.94 14.66
N ASN A 168 -6.77 -5.04 13.69
CA ASN A 168 -7.29 -5.26 12.36
C ASN A 168 -6.28 -5.99 11.47
N VAL A 169 -6.07 -7.30 11.68
CA VAL A 169 -5.12 -8.12 10.90
C VAL A 169 -5.79 -9.28 10.16
N THR A 170 -5.15 -9.75 9.09
CA THR A 170 -5.58 -10.95 8.34
C THR A 170 -4.75 -12.17 8.76
N ARG A 171 -5.32 -13.38 8.62
CA ARG A 171 -4.59 -14.64 8.83
C ARG A 171 -3.31 -14.73 7.99
N LEU A 172 -3.33 -14.20 6.76
CA LEU A 172 -2.15 -14.16 5.89
C LEU A 172 -1.03 -13.29 6.46
N GLN A 173 -1.37 -12.13 7.03
CA GLN A 173 -0.35 -11.28 7.65
C GLN A 173 0.24 -11.92 8.90
N VAL A 174 -0.57 -12.58 9.74
CA VAL A 174 -0.08 -13.35 10.90
C VAL A 174 0.82 -14.51 10.43
N ARG A 175 0.41 -15.27 9.41
CA ARG A 175 1.24 -16.33 8.80
C ARG A 175 2.58 -15.81 8.28
N ASN A 176 2.61 -14.62 7.69
CA ASN A 176 3.87 -14.04 7.22
C ASN A 176 4.81 -13.67 8.37
N LEU A 177 4.26 -13.20 9.51
CA LEU A 177 5.04 -12.93 10.73
C LEU A 177 5.57 -14.21 11.37
N ALA A 178 4.78 -15.29 11.34
CA ALA A 178 5.16 -16.61 11.87
C ALA A 178 6.45 -17.18 11.25
N ARG A 179 6.82 -16.77 10.02
CA ARG A 179 8.07 -17.19 9.37
C ARG A 179 9.33 -16.76 10.13
N ARG A 180 9.21 -15.82 11.06
CA ARG A 180 10.31 -15.25 11.86
C ARG A 180 10.24 -15.64 13.34
N VAL A 181 9.35 -16.55 13.72
CA VAL A 181 9.17 -17.02 15.09
C VAL A 181 9.38 -18.53 15.10
N GLU A 182 10.45 -18.99 15.74
CA GLU A 182 10.89 -20.40 15.69
C GLU A 182 9.93 -21.34 16.43
N THR A 183 9.32 -20.84 17.51
CA THR A 183 8.45 -21.60 18.43
C THR A 183 7.00 -21.73 17.95
N VAL A 184 6.68 -21.29 16.74
CA VAL A 184 5.30 -21.39 16.21
C VAL A 184 4.92 -22.85 16.02
N ILE A 185 3.74 -23.22 16.52
CA ILE A 185 3.16 -24.54 16.27
C ILE A 185 2.66 -24.55 14.82
N LYS A 186 3.38 -25.29 13.96
CA LYS A 186 2.99 -25.49 12.57
C LYS A 186 1.86 -26.51 12.52
N GLU A 187 0.66 -26.04 12.21
CA GLU A 187 -0.45 -26.93 11.87
C GLU A 187 -0.04 -27.79 10.66
N PRO A 188 -0.38 -29.10 10.63
CA PRO A 188 -0.20 -29.92 9.44
C PRO A 188 -0.88 -29.21 8.28
N ALA A 189 -0.17 -29.01 7.17
CA ALA A 189 -0.80 -28.52 5.95
C ALA A 189 -1.85 -29.55 5.55
N GLY A 190 -3.12 -29.30 5.89
CA GLY A 190 -4.22 -30.09 5.39
C GLY A 190 -4.06 -30.18 3.88
N CYS A 191 -4.14 -31.41 3.36
CA CYS A 191 -4.01 -31.67 1.94
C CYS A 191 -4.81 -30.60 1.17
N PRO A 192 -4.22 -29.86 0.22
CA PRO A 192 -4.98 -28.88 -0.53
C PRO A 192 -6.18 -29.63 -1.08
N LYS A 193 -7.40 -29.21 -0.70
CA LYS A 193 -8.60 -29.68 -1.38
C LYS A 193 -8.37 -29.29 -2.84
N LYS A 194 -7.95 -30.24 -3.67
CA LYS A 194 -8.03 -30.08 -5.12
C LYS A 194 -9.49 -29.71 -5.33
N ASN A 195 -9.74 -28.50 -5.82
CA ASN A 195 -11.03 -28.21 -6.40
C ASN A 195 -11.19 -29.31 -7.47
N LEU A 196 -12.01 -30.32 -7.18
CA LEU A 196 -12.49 -31.21 -8.22
C LEU A 196 -13.06 -30.27 -9.27
N PRO A 197 -12.62 -30.36 -10.54
CA PRO A 197 -13.24 -29.57 -11.57
C PRO A 197 -14.74 -29.87 -11.47
N VAL A 198 -15.53 -28.82 -11.25
CA VAL A 198 -16.96 -28.88 -11.52
C VAL A 198 -17.01 -29.26 -12.98
N VAL A 199 -17.33 -30.52 -13.25
CA VAL A 199 -17.66 -30.97 -14.59
C VAL A 199 -18.93 -30.21 -14.91
N GLU A 200 -18.80 -29.09 -15.61
CA GLU A 200 -19.91 -28.47 -16.32
C GLU A 200 -20.54 -29.60 -17.12
N GLU A 201 -21.81 -29.91 -16.85
CA GLU A 201 -22.60 -30.89 -17.57
C GLU A 201 -22.56 -30.52 -19.05
N PHE A 202 -21.60 -31.11 -19.76
CA PHE A 202 -21.44 -30.96 -21.18
C PHE A 202 -22.60 -31.72 -21.82
N ASN A 203 -23.68 -30.99 -22.12
CA ASN A 203 -24.85 -31.35 -22.92
C ASN A 203 -24.75 -32.72 -23.61
N LEU A 204 -25.06 -33.80 -22.87
CA LEU A 204 -25.20 -35.16 -23.40
C LEU A 204 -26.29 -35.23 -24.49
N THR A 205 -27.24 -34.29 -24.47
CA THR A 205 -28.28 -34.07 -25.48
C THR A 205 -27.71 -33.76 -26.87
N ARG A 206 -26.57 -33.05 -26.97
CA ARG A 206 -26.00 -32.68 -28.28
C ARG A 206 -25.18 -33.82 -28.89
N LEU A 207 -24.55 -34.66 -28.06
CA LEU A 207 -23.80 -35.82 -28.52
C LEU A 207 -24.75 -36.95 -29.00
N LEU A 208 -25.86 -37.17 -28.29
CA LEU A 208 -26.89 -38.15 -28.67
C LEU A 208 -27.60 -37.77 -29.98
N ALA A 209 -27.91 -36.49 -30.19
CA ALA A 209 -28.51 -36.02 -31.45
C ALA A 209 -27.58 -36.23 -32.66
N THR A 210 -26.26 -36.11 -32.46
CA THR A 210 -25.27 -36.29 -33.53
C THR A 210 -25.04 -37.77 -33.86
N LEU A 211 -25.21 -38.66 -32.87
CA LEU A 211 -25.10 -40.11 -33.05
C LEU A 211 -26.34 -40.74 -33.68
N LEU A 212 -27.54 -40.19 -33.43
CA LEU A 212 -28.79 -40.67 -34.01
C LEU A 212 -29.04 -40.16 -35.44
N ALA A 213 -28.43 -39.03 -35.84
CA ALA A 213 -28.53 -38.52 -37.21
C ALA A 213 -27.58 -39.19 -38.22
N ARG A 214 -26.80 -40.21 -37.80
CA ARG A 214 -25.87 -40.97 -38.64
C ARG A 214 -26.30 -42.42 -38.89
N LYS A 215 -27.59 -42.74 -38.75
CA LYS A 215 -28.18 -43.99 -39.26
C LYS A 215 -29.18 -43.68 -40.37
#